data_AF-A0A0F9JBS3-F1
#
_entry.id   AF-A0A0F9JBS3-F1
#
_cell.length_a   1.000
_cell.length_b   1.000
_cell.length_c   1.000
_cell.angle_alpha   90.00
_cell.angle_beta   90.00
_cell.angle_gamma   90.00
#
_symmetry.space_group_name_H-M   'P 1'
#
loop_
_entity.id
_entity.type
_entity.pdbx_description
1 polymer ?
#
loop_
_entity_poly.entity_id
_entity_poly.type
_entity_poly.pdbx_seq_one_letter_code
_entity_poly.pdbx_strand_id
1 'polypeptide(L)'
;MRKQQPSSPKKPILTGKPCPRCKTGRLHKDGFTAGSKQRYTCRETSGDRVVCYTTTEPDLPYVNTQSGIRKEGDKNPQFRRPLGDIKRFIITAAQNGTPVHKNFLRSLKQYCRFNDAELIVIPIRYKNPTSSWTQSQINAEVWAPELKTYLYNQRKKLNANLVLLADIKTRPTATKPLSAFEAITAGESGILGHTKLQLLTVPTPQGRYPKILTTTGAVTVKNYTDSKAGKLGEFHHCLGACAVDIIGSKFFMRQVNADRDGSFIDLEYEYRPNDVYHAEPALAVVLGDTHRKFMDPRVQHATFSRGGIVERLNPEYLVFHDLHDGYAENPHHRKDPFIKLAKAQASIAGIEKEVVDDVAWLRKAVGDRKAVIVPSNHDNFLRRYIVDTDWREDVNNAEFYLDTALTMVRSTHMSLAGSETVDPFTHWVEKLKGPSCNVRCLRRDESFMLGQIELSMHGDQGPNGARGSRNNLRRIGVKSIIGHSHSPGIEEGCTQTGTSTPLKLEYNSGPSSWMNAHAIVYANGKRSLLFIIDGEWCFE
;
A
#
# COMPACT_ATOMS: atom_id res chain seq x y z
N MET A 1 -2.63 61.82 -55.34
CA MET A 1 -3.82 60.96 -55.24
C MET A 1 -3.58 59.84 -54.23
N ARG A 2 -4.06 59.98 -52.99
CA ARG A 2 -4.01 58.93 -51.95
C ARG A 2 -5.17 57.96 -52.19
N LYS A 3 -4.88 56.69 -52.48
CA LYS A 3 -5.89 55.63 -52.56
C LYS A 3 -6.37 55.25 -51.15
N GLN A 4 -7.69 55.31 -50.96
CA GLN A 4 -8.40 54.96 -49.73
C GLN A 4 -8.26 53.47 -49.40
N GLN A 5 -8.02 53.15 -48.13
CA GLN A 5 -8.18 51.80 -47.57
C GLN A 5 -9.68 51.51 -47.34
N PRO A 6 -10.14 50.27 -47.57
CA PRO A 6 -11.51 49.88 -47.29
C PRO A 6 -11.75 49.76 -45.77
N SER A 7 -12.88 50.31 -45.32
CA SER A 7 -13.34 50.27 -43.94
C SER A 7 -13.65 48.85 -43.47
N SER A 8 -13.09 48.46 -42.32
CA SER A 8 -13.42 47.24 -41.58
C SER A 8 -14.92 47.14 -41.29
N PRO A 9 -15.55 45.96 -41.41
CA PRO A 9 -16.97 45.81 -41.07
C PRO A 9 -17.16 46.06 -39.57
N LYS A 10 -18.09 46.96 -39.24
CA LYS A 10 -18.53 47.21 -37.86
C LYS A 10 -19.00 45.89 -37.25
N LYS A 11 -18.35 45.44 -36.17
CA LYS A 11 -18.84 44.31 -35.35
C LYS A 11 -20.28 44.62 -34.91
N PRO A 12 -21.22 43.67 -35.06
CA PRO A 12 -22.60 43.90 -34.65
C PRO A 12 -22.66 44.19 -33.14
N ILE A 13 -23.46 45.19 -32.78
CA ILE A 13 -23.70 45.61 -31.41
C ILE A 13 -24.30 44.42 -30.64
N LEU A 14 -23.69 44.07 -29.51
CA LEU A 14 -24.04 42.92 -28.69
C LEU A 14 -25.38 43.14 -27.97
N THR A 15 -26.49 42.69 -28.56
CA THR A 15 -27.81 42.75 -27.93
C THR A 15 -28.13 41.44 -27.20
N GLY A 16 -27.98 41.43 -25.87
CA GLY A 16 -28.32 40.30 -25.00
C GLY A 16 -27.67 40.41 -23.62
N LYS A 17 -28.36 39.97 -22.56
CA LYS A 17 -27.83 40.01 -21.18
C LYS A 17 -26.74 38.94 -20.97
N PRO A 18 -25.73 39.16 -20.11
CA PRO A 18 -24.73 38.15 -19.80
C PRO A 18 -25.37 36.89 -19.22
N CYS A 19 -24.91 35.73 -19.65
CA CYS A 19 -25.37 34.45 -19.11
C CYS A 19 -24.88 34.25 -17.66
N PRO A 20 -25.77 34.09 -16.66
CA PRO A 20 -25.39 33.89 -15.27
C PRO A 20 -24.69 32.54 -15.01
N ARG A 21 -24.79 31.56 -15.95
CA ARG A 21 -24.16 30.24 -15.83
C ARG A 21 -22.70 30.23 -16.27
N CYS A 22 -22.42 30.58 -17.52
CA CYS A 22 -21.07 30.49 -18.10
C CYS A 22 -20.30 31.82 -18.05
N LYS A 23 -20.99 32.95 -17.84
CA LYS A 23 -20.44 34.32 -17.84
C LYS A 23 -19.78 34.79 -19.15
N THR A 24 -19.62 33.91 -20.14
CA THR A 24 -18.98 34.19 -21.43
C THR A 24 -19.98 34.36 -22.57
N GLY A 25 -21.11 33.65 -22.55
CA GLY A 25 -22.19 33.79 -23.53
C GLY A 25 -23.23 34.86 -23.16
N ARG A 26 -24.12 35.19 -24.12
CA ARG A 26 -25.24 36.13 -23.92
C ARG A 26 -26.59 35.44 -24.13
N LEU A 27 -27.61 35.89 -23.40
CA LEU A 27 -28.97 35.38 -23.49
C LEU A 27 -29.72 36.06 -24.63
N HIS A 28 -30.22 35.26 -25.58
CA HIS A 28 -31.01 35.68 -26.73
C HIS A 28 -32.41 35.09 -26.66
N LYS A 29 -33.43 35.84 -27.09
CA LYS A 29 -34.81 35.35 -27.18
C LYS A 29 -34.87 34.16 -28.14
N ASP A 30 -35.49 33.06 -27.71
CA ASP A 30 -35.47 31.76 -28.40
C ASP A 30 -36.87 31.10 -28.32
N GLY A 31 -37.87 31.80 -28.86
CA GLY A 31 -39.26 31.36 -28.85
C GLY A 31 -39.95 31.45 -27.49
N PHE A 32 -41.09 30.79 -27.35
CA PHE A 32 -41.93 30.80 -26.15
C PHE A 32 -42.09 29.39 -25.56
N THR A 33 -42.41 29.29 -24.27
CA THR A 33 -42.88 28.03 -23.68
C THR A 33 -44.30 27.70 -24.13
N ALA A 34 -44.74 26.45 -23.90
CA ALA A 34 -46.13 26.05 -24.11
C ALA A 34 -47.15 26.88 -23.29
N GLY A 35 -46.70 27.54 -22.22
CA GLY A 35 -47.48 28.50 -21.43
C GLY A 35 -47.21 29.96 -21.79
N SER A 36 -46.79 30.25 -23.02
CA SER A 36 -46.59 31.60 -23.57
C SER A 36 -45.55 32.49 -22.85
N LYS A 37 -44.64 31.92 -22.05
CA LYS A 37 -43.52 32.67 -21.44
C LYS A 37 -42.35 32.76 -22.42
N GLN A 38 -41.76 33.94 -22.60
CA GLN A 38 -40.58 34.14 -23.45
C GLN A 38 -39.41 33.27 -22.94
N ARG A 39 -38.84 32.43 -23.82
CA ARG A 39 -37.59 31.70 -23.56
C ARG A 39 -36.39 32.50 -24.03
N TYR A 40 -35.29 32.33 -23.32
CA TYR A 40 -33.99 32.89 -23.60
C TYR A 40 -32.93 31.79 -23.59
N THR A 41 -32.14 31.67 -24.64
CA THR A 41 -31.08 30.68 -24.76
C THR A 41 -29.71 31.38 -24.78
N CYS A 42 -28.75 30.84 -24.03
CA CYS A 42 -27.38 31.32 -24.03
C CYS A 42 -26.67 30.95 -25.33
N ARG A 43 -26.29 31.95 -26.12
CA ARG A 43 -25.51 31.80 -27.36
C ARG A 43 -24.14 32.47 -27.25
N GLU A 44 -23.22 32.06 -28.11
CA GLU A 44 -21.86 32.59 -28.19
C GLU A 44 -21.90 34.04 -28.71
N THR A 45 -20.96 34.87 -28.25
CA THR A 45 -20.95 36.32 -28.55
C THR A 45 -20.78 36.62 -30.06
N SER A 46 -20.28 35.66 -30.83
CA SER A 46 -19.94 35.78 -32.25
C SER A 46 -20.70 34.82 -33.17
N GLY A 47 -21.73 34.09 -32.70
CA GLY A 47 -22.45 33.15 -33.54
C GLY A 47 -23.70 32.53 -32.92
N ASP A 48 -24.46 31.79 -33.74
CA ASP A 48 -25.75 31.18 -33.37
C ASP A 48 -25.65 29.91 -32.50
N ARG A 49 -24.44 29.53 -32.10
CA ARG A 49 -24.22 28.30 -31.33
C ARG A 49 -24.73 28.45 -29.90
N VAL A 50 -25.61 27.53 -29.48
CA VAL A 50 -26.07 27.42 -28.09
C VAL A 50 -24.92 26.91 -27.22
N VAL A 51 -24.61 27.65 -26.15
CA VAL A 51 -23.37 27.46 -25.37
C VAL A 51 -23.59 26.67 -24.10
N CYS A 52 -24.66 26.94 -23.34
CA CYS A 52 -24.77 26.30 -22.02
C CYS A 52 -26.16 26.09 -21.41
N TYR A 53 -27.14 26.99 -21.57
CA TYR A 53 -28.46 26.82 -20.93
C TYR A 53 -29.55 27.75 -21.48
N THR A 54 -30.81 27.41 -21.20
CA THR A 54 -32.03 28.15 -21.56
C THR A 54 -32.81 28.51 -20.29
N THR A 55 -33.43 29.69 -20.25
CA THR A 55 -34.21 30.23 -19.11
C THR A 55 -35.46 30.99 -19.59
N THR A 56 -36.49 31.09 -18.77
CA THR A 56 -37.61 32.05 -18.96
C THR A 56 -37.48 33.29 -18.08
N GLU A 57 -36.49 33.32 -17.20
CA GLU A 57 -36.21 34.39 -16.24
C GLU A 57 -34.80 34.92 -16.53
N PRO A 58 -34.61 35.78 -17.55
CA PRO A 58 -33.29 36.23 -17.98
C PRO A 58 -32.64 37.22 -17.02
N ASP A 59 -33.41 37.73 -16.05
CA ASP A 59 -33.02 38.83 -15.17
C ASP A 59 -32.49 38.35 -13.82
N LEU A 60 -32.58 37.05 -13.56
CA LEU A 60 -32.04 36.47 -12.33
C LEU A 60 -30.51 36.40 -12.39
N PRO A 61 -29.80 36.78 -11.31
CA PRO A 61 -28.35 36.70 -11.25
C PRO A 61 -27.82 35.26 -11.08
N TYR A 62 -28.70 34.25 -11.06
CA TYR A 62 -28.41 32.84 -10.86
C TYR A 62 -29.26 31.94 -11.77
N VAL A 63 -28.94 30.65 -11.84
CA VAL A 63 -29.65 29.67 -12.68
C VAL A 63 -30.74 28.98 -11.88
N ASN A 64 -31.98 29.00 -12.37
CA ASN A 64 -33.08 28.17 -11.86
C ASN A 64 -33.19 26.88 -12.68
N THR A 65 -33.51 25.75 -12.02
CA THR A 65 -33.99 24.55 -12.72
C THR A 65 -35.39 24.80 -13.30
N GLN A 66 -35.84 23.94 -14.22
CA GLN A 66 -37.22 23.98 -14.72
C GLN A 66 -38.28 23.83 -13.61
N SER A 67 -37.89 23.32 -12.44
CA SER A 67 -38.72 23.20 -11.23
C SER A 67 -38.62 24.40 -10.27
N GLY A 68 -37.95 25.50 -10.64
CA GLY A 68 -37.86 26.72 -9.82
C GLY A 68 -36.85 26.67 -8.67
N ILE A 69 -36.00 25.64 -8.61
CA ILE A 69 -34.98 25.50 -7.57
C ILE A 69 -33.73 26.29 -7.98
N ARG A 70 -33.28 27.18 -7.08
CA ARG A 70 -32.04 27.94 -7.22
C ARG A 70 -30.86 26.97 -7.28
N LYS A 71 -30.18 26.93 -8.43
CA LYS A 71 -28.86 26.31 -8.55
C LYS A 71 -27.84 27.40 -8.21
N GLU A 72 -27.50 27.52 -6.93
CA GLU A 72 -26.18 28.07 -6.60
C GLU A 72 -25.19 27.21 -7.38
N GLY A 73 -24.39 27.82 -8.25
CA GLY A 73 -23.46 27.04 -9.07
C GLY A 73 -22.62 26.17 -8.13
N ASP A 74 -22.69 24.85 -8.31
CA ASP A 74 -21.83 23.86 -7.65
C ASP A 74 -20.37 24.19 -7.98
N LYS A 75 -19.82 25.21 -7.35
CA LYS A 75 -18.38 25.42 -7.32
C LYS A 75 -17.89 24.47 -6.24
N ASN A 76 -17.67 23.22 -6.63
CA ASN A 76 -16.88 22.29 -5.84
C ASN A 76 -15.66 23.08 -5.31
N PRO A 77 -15.52 23.25 -3.99
CA PRO A 77 -14.50 24.13 -3.44
C PRO A 77 -13.14 23.61 -3.90
N GLN A 78 -12.35 24.45 -4.57
CA GLN A 78 -11.00 24.11 -4.99
C GLN A 78 -10.03 24.53 -3.89
N PHE A 79 -9.40 23.55 -3.27
CA PHE A 79 -8.33 23.73 -2.31
C PHE A 79 -7.01 23.53 -3.06
N ARG A 80 -6.41 24.64 -3.45
CA ARG A 80 -5.11 24.68 -4.10
C ARG A 80 -4.25 25.68 -3.37
N ARG A 81 -3.19 25.19 -2.75
CA ARG A 81 -2.08 26.01 -2.23
C ARG A 81 -0.80 25.62 -2.97
N PRO A 82 0.18 26.52 -3.09
CA PRO A 82 1.50 26.12 -3.56
C PRO A 82 2.05 25.04 -2.61
N LEU A 83 2.56 23.96 -3.21
CA LEU A 83 3.40 22.98 -2.53
C LEU A 83 4.80 23.27 -3.07
N GLY A 84 5.71 23.71 -2.21
CA GLY A 84 7.07 24.09 -2.58
C GLY A 84 7.90 22.89 -3.05
N ASP A 85 9.21 23.10 -3.21
CA ASP A 85 10.16 22.03 -3.48
C ASP A 85 10.50 21.28 -2.18
N ILE A 86 9.51 20.58 -1.65
CA ILE A 86 9.57 19.84 -0.39
C ILE A 86 9.90 18.37 -0.69
N LYS A 87 10.81 17.80 0.09
CA LYS A 87 11.24 16.39 -0.06
C LYS A 87 10.43 15.41 0.78
N ARG A 88 9.79 15.86 1.88
CA ARG A 88 8.99 15.00 2.76
C ARG A 88 7.55 15.47 2.86
N PHE A 89 6.61 14.55 2.69
CA PHE A 89 5.17 14.81 2.81
C PHE A 89 4.56 13.85 3.81
N ILE A 90 3.60 14.34 4.59
CA ILE A 90 2.68 13.48 5.33
C ILE A 90 1.25 13.78 4.87
N ILE A 91 0.60 12.77 4.30
CA ILE A 91 -0.63 12.94 3.52
C ILE A 91 -1.73 12.16 4.22
N THR A 92 -2.83 12.83 4.59
CA THR A 92 -3.99 12.23 5.26
C THR A 92 -5.29 12.66 4.59
N ALA A 93 -6.40 11.99 4.89
CA ALA A 93 -7.72 12.39 4.42
C ALA A 93 -8.55 13.07 5.53
N ALA A 94 -9.53 13.88 5.15
CA ALA A 94 -10.51 14.44 6.09
C ALA A 94 -11.92 14.32 5.54
N GLN A 95 -12.79 13.68 6.32
CA GLN A 95 -14.20 13.56 5.98
C GLN A 95 -14.93 14.88 6.23
N ASN A 96 -15.76 15.31 5.29
CA ASN A 96 -16.61 16.50 5.44
C ASN A 96 -17.59 16.33 6.62
N GLY A 97 -17.91 17.45 7.29
CA GLY A 97 -18.85 17.47 8.41
C GLY A 97 -18.37 16.69 9.64
N THR A 98 -17.08 16.36 9.73
CA THR A 98 -16.54 15.53 10.81
C THR A 98 -15.43 16.26 11.58
N PRO A 99 -15.45 16.24 12.92
CA PRO A 99 -14.37 16.80 13.73
C PRO A 99 -13.02 16.11 13.49
N VAL A 100 -11.93 16.85 13.72
CA VAL A 100 -10.57 16.30 13.73
C VAL A 100 -10.30 15.53 15.02
N HIS A 101 -9.50 14.48 14.94
CA HIS A 101 -8.86 13.93 16.12
C HIS A 101 -7.72 14.88 16.54
N LYS A 102 -8.01 15.78 17.49
CA LYS A 102 -7.13 16.90 17.85
C LYS A 102 -5.70 16.46 18.17
N ASN A 103 -5.55 15.39 18.94
CA ASN A 103 -4.24 14.87 19.32
C ASN A 103 -3.47 14.31 18.11
N PHE A 104 -4.14 13.62 17.21
CA PHE A 104 -3.48 13.07 16.02
C PHE A 104 -3.04 14.18 15.07
N LEU A 105 -3.88 15.20 14.87
CA LEU A 105 -3.48 16.39 14.12
C LEU A 105 -2.26 17.08 14.73
N ARG A 106 -2.15 17.13 16.07
CA ARG A 106 -0.96 17.66 16.74
C ARG A 106 0.27 16.78 16.49
N SER A 107 0.17 15.46 16.61
CA SER A 107 1.27 14.54 16.29
C SER A 107 1.73 14.68 14.84
N LEU A 108 0.81 14.82 13.88
CA LEU A 108 1.15 15.10 12.47
C LEU A 108 1.90 16.42 12.30
N LYS A 109 1.54 17.45 13.08
CA LYS A 109 2.28 18.72 13.09
C LYS A 109 3.66 18.59 13.71
N GLN A 110 3.82 17.75 14.74
CA GLN A 110 5.13 17.44 15.31
C GLN A 110 6.00 16.70 14.29
N TYR A 111 5.44 15.75 13.54
CA TYR A 111 6.13 15.11 12.41
C TYR A 111 6.62 16.12 11.38
N CYS A 112 5.75 17.06 10.98
CA CYS A 112 6.11 18.11 10.03
C CYS A 112 7.25 18.98 10.52
N ARG A 113 7.21 19.41 11.78
CA ARG A 113 8.26 20.26 12.38
C ARG A 113 9.59 19.53 12.51
N PHE A 114 9.56 18.28 12.97
CA PHE A 114 10.75 17.48 13.23
C PHE A 114 11.45 17.08 11.92
N ASN A 115 10.68 16.74 10.88
CA ASN A 115 11.22 16.21 9.63
C ASN A 115 11.29 17.23 8.48
N ASP A 116 10.96 18.50 8.73
CA ASP A 116 10.77 19.51 7.67
C ASP A 116 9.83 18.99 6.56
N ALA A 117 8.68 18.46 6.99
CA ALA A 117 7.71 17.82 6.10
C ALA A 117 6.44 18.66 5.92
N GLU A 118 5.76 18.46 4.79
CA GLU A 118 4.54 19.17 4.45
C GLU A 118 3.29 18.31 4.71
N LEU A 119 2.33 18.85 5.47
CA LEU A 119 1.06 18.20 5.77
C LEU A 119 0.04 18.47 4.67
N ILE A 120 -0.35 17.42 3.94
CA ILE A 120 -1.42 17.49 2.95
C ILE A 120 -2.68 16.78 3.48
N VAL A 121 -3.81 17.49 3.48
CA VAL A 121 -5.10 16.93 3.87
C VAL A 121 -6.02 16.85 2.66
N ILE A 122 -6.36 15.63 2.23
CA ILE A 122 -7.25 15.37 1.11
C ILE A 122 -8.70 15.40 1.60
N PRO A 123 -9.52 16.39 1.19
CA PRO A 123 -10.92 16.41 1.57
C PRO A 123 -11.69 15.31 0.84
N ILE A 124 -12.37 14.43 1.59
CA ILE A 124 -13.26 13.39 1.06
C ILE A 124 -14.72 13.71 1.43
N ARG A 125 -15.64 13.18 0.63
CA ARG A 125 -17.08 13.46 0.75
C ARG A 125 -17.85 12.22 1.16
N TYR A 126 -18.72 12.38 2.15
CA TYR A 126 -19.67 11.39 2.63
C TYR A 126 -20.98 12.07 3.00
N LYS A 127 -22.07 11.51 2.49
CA LYS A 127 -23.42 11.92 2.87
C LYS A 127 -23.85 11.02 4.01
N ASN A 128 -23.91 11.57 5.22
CA ASN A 128 -24.34 10.86 6.42
C ASN A 128 -25.67 11.44 6.93
N PRO A 129 -26.83 10.91 6.51
CA PRO A 129 -28.14 11.39 6.97
C PRO A 129 -28.38 11.19 8.47
N THR A 130 -27.64 10.30 9.13
CA THR A 130 -27.76 10.00 10.57
C THR A 130 -26.60 10.58 11.38
N SER A 131 -25.88 11.58 10.84
CA SER A 131 -24.75 12.17 11.56
C SER A 131 -25.22 12.88 12.83
N SER A 132 -24.63 12.55 13.97
CA SER A 132 -24.95 13.13 15.28
C SER A 132 -24.35 14.53 15.50
N TRP A 133 -23.57 15.05 14.54
CA TRP A 133 -22.76 16.24 14.75
C TRP A 133 -23.45 17.55 14.32
N THR A 134 -24.35 17.58 13.32
CA THR A 134 -25.37 18.63 13.11
C THR A 134 -26.51 18.20 12.16
N GLN A 135 -27.75 18.67 12.38
CA GLN A 135 -28.91 18.47 11.47
C GLN A 135 -28.70 19.10 10.07
N SER A 136 -27.81 20.10 9.95
CA SER A 136 -27.46 20.81 8.72
C SER A 136 -26.43 20.11 7.82
N GLN A 137 -25.88 18.95 8.23
CA GLN A 137 -24.74 18.30 7.57
C GLN A 137 -25.10 17.24 6.51
N ILE A 138 -26.38 17.00 6.22
CA ILE A 138 -26.82 15.97 5.25
C ILE A 138 -26.13 16.16 3.87
N ASN A 139 -25.74 17.39 3.51
CA ASN A 139 -24.95 17.71 2.31
C ASN A 139 -23.86 18.78 2.52
N ALA A 140 -23.41 19.06 3.74
CA ALA A 140 -22.46 20.16 3.97
C ALA A 140 -21.06 19.85 3.42
N GLU A 141 -20.61 20.63 2.43
CA GLU A 141 -19.24 20.60 1.89
C GLU A 141 -18.28 21.45 2.74
N VAL A 142 -18.26 21.17 4.04
CA VAL A 142 -17.46 21.92 5.02
C VAL A 142 -16.54 20.95 5.76
N TRP A 143 -15.29 21.36 5.98
CA TRP A 143 -14.29 20.63 6.75
C TRP A 143 -13.93 21.41 8.00
N ALA A 144 -13.37 20.73 9.00
CA ALA A 144 -12.96 21.35 10.26
C ALA A 144 -12.08 22.59 9.99
N PRO A 145 -12.38 23.76 10.60
CA PRO A 145 -11.67 25.02 10.33
C PRO A 145 -10.15 24.91 10.51
N GLU A 146 -9.68 24.10 11.46
CA GLU A 146 -8.27 23.87 11.76
C GLU A 146 -7.51 23.18 10.61
N LEU A 147 -8.23 22.59 9.65
CA LEU A 147 -7.64 21.94 8.48
C LEU A 147 -7.48 22.88 7.28
N LYS A 148 -8.12 24.07 7.31
CA LYS A 148 -8.26 24.96 6.14
C LYS A 148 -6.94 25.24 5.41
N THR A 149 -5.84 25.40 6.15
CA THR A 149 -4.51 25.68 5.59
C THR A 149 -3.81 24.47 4.98
N TYR A 150 -4.27 23.26 5.30
CA TYR A 150 -3.66 22.00 4.84
C TYR A 150 -4.46 21.32 3.72
N LEU A 151 -5.71 21.76 3.48
CA LEU A 151 -6.57 21.16 2.47
C LEU A 151 -5.96 21.26 1.06
N TYR A 152 -5.97 20.15 0.34
CA TYR A 152 -5.53 20.06 -1.05
C TYR A 152 -6.39 19.05 -1.83
N ASN A 153 -7.01 19.48 -2.93
CA ASN A 153 -7.89 18.61 -3.73
C ASN A 153 -7.61 18.64 -5.23
N GLN A 154 -6.38 18.92 -5.61
CA GLN A 154 -5.93 18.88 -7.00
C GLN A 154 -5.07 17.64 -7.25
N ARG A 155 -4.97 17.22 -8.51
CA ARG A 155 -3.94 16.27 -8.91
C ARG A 155 -2.58 16.95 -8.85
N LYS A 156 -1.57 16.29 -8.30
CA LYS A 156 -0.21 16.83 -8.24
C LYS A 156 0.81 15.71 -8.44
N LYS A 157 1.65 15.85 -9.45
CA LYS A 157 2.87 15.05 -9.58
C LYS A 157 3.84 15.49 -8.47
N LEU A 158 4.19 14.56 -7.59
CA LEU A 158 5.11 14.80 -6.47
C LEU A 158 6.56 14.57 -6.89
N ASN A 159 6.82 13.54 -7.70
CA ASN A 159 8.09 13.35 -8.39
C ASN A 159 7.86 12.64 -9.74
N ALA A 160 8.93 12.18 -10.41
CA ALA A 160 8.84 11.49 -11.70
C ALA A 160 7.92 10.25 -11.70
N ASN A 161 7.78 9.56 -10.56
CA ASN A 161 7.16 8.24 -10.43
C ASN A 161 5.99 8.20 -9.42
N LEU A 162 5.57 9.34 -8.86
CA LEU A 162 4.54 9.42 -7.83
C LEU A 162 3.59 10.59 -8.07
N VAL A 163 2.29 10.30 -8.09
CA VAL A 163 1.22 11.27 -8.24
C VAL A 163 0.24 11.23 -7.06
N LEU A 164 -0.06 12.40 -6.52
CA LEU A 164 -1.15 12.62 -5.59
C LEU A 164 -2.47 12.80 -6.36
N LEU A 165 -3.42 11.91 -6.12
CA LEU A 165 -4.74 11.89 -6.75
C LEU A 165 -5.80 12.54 -5.86
N ALA A 166 -5.51 13.75 -5.38
CA ALA A 166 -6.39 14.47 -4.44
C ALA A 166 -7.67 15.02 -5.09
N ASP A 167 -7.72 15.07 -6.43
CA ASP A 167 -8.87 15.42 -7.27
C ASP A 167 -9.97 14.36 -7.24
N ILE A 168 -9.60 13.09 -7.02
CA ILE A 168 -10.53 11.96 -7.06
C ILE A 168 -11.16 11.76 -5.67
N LYS A 169 -12.49 11.65 -5.64
CA LYS A 169 -13.27 11.49 -4.40
C LYS A 169 -13.81 10.07 -4.28
N THR A 170 -13.16 9.25 -3.46
CA THR A 170 -13.63 7.92 -3.09
C THR A 170 -14.56 8.02 -1.87
N ARG A 171 -15.67 7.29 -1.88
CA ARG A 171 -16.62 7.25 -0.75
C ARG A 171 -15.98 6.56 0.46
N PRO A 172 -16.06 7.10 1.69
CA PRO A 172 -15.48 6.45 2.88
C PRO A 172 -15.99 5.03 3.20
N THR A 173 -17.13 4.64 2.63
CA THR A 173 -17.72 3.29 2.76
C THR A 173 -17.30 2.34 1.65
N ALA A 174 -16.41 2.74 0.74
CA ALA A 174 -15.91 1.87 -0.32
C ALA A 174 -15.17 0.66 0.27
N THR A 175 -15.55 -0.54 -0.18
CA THR A 175 -14.93 -1.79 0.29
C THR A 175 -13.49 -1.91 -0.22
N LYS A 176 -13.25 -1.61 -1.49
CA LYS A 176 -11.94 -1.58 -2.14
C LYS A 176 -11.67 -0.19 -2.74
N PRO A 177 -11.14 0.78 -1.96
CA PRO A 177 -10.95 2.15 -2.42
C PRO A 177 -9.96 2.31 -3.59
N LEU A 178 -9.09 1.34 -3.83
CA LEU A 178 -8.11 1.37 -4.92
C LEU A 178 -8.54 0.66 -6.21
N SER A 179 -9.68 -0.04 -6.21
CA SER A 179 -10.14 -0.75 -7.40
C SER A 179 -10.43 0.20 -8.57
N ALA A 180 -10.01 -0.21 -9.76
CA ALA A 180 -10.10 0.53 -11.03
C ALA A 180 -9.16 1.75 -11.16
N PHE A 181 -8.30 2.02 -10.17
CA PHE A 181 -7.28 3.07 -10.26
C PHE A 181 -5.97 2.57 -10.90
N GLU A 182 -5.87 1.26 -11.19
CA GLU A 182 -4.71 0.61 -11.81
C GLU A 182 -4.41 1.17 -13.21
N ALA A 183 -5.37 1.76 -13.92
CA ALA A 183 -5.11 2.38 -15.23
C ALA A 183 -4.85 3.89 -15.14
N ILE A 184 -5.37 4.57 -14.11
CA ILE A 184 -5.50 6.04 -14.05
C ILE A 184 -4.15 6.76 -13.86
N THR A 185 -3.14 6.06 -13.33
CA THR A 185 -1.80 6.62 -13.12
C THR A 185 -0.80 6.25 -14.21
N ALA A 186 -1.22 5.54 -15.27
CA ALA A 186 -0.32 5.01 -16.29
C ALA A 186 0.88 4.24 -15.66
N GLY A 187 2.12 4.73 -15.78
CA GLY A 187 3.30 4.11 -15.17
C GLY A 187 3.63 4.57 -13.74
N GLU A 188 2.92 5.57 -13.21
CA GLU A 188 3.25 6.23 -11.94
C GLU A 188 2.55 5.56 -10.75
N SER A 189 3.19 5.59 -9.58
CA SER A 189 2.56 5.27 -8.30
C SER A 189 1.56 6.35 -7.88
N GLY A 190 0.57 6.01 -7.07
CA GLY A 190 -0.57 6.88 -6.76
C GLY A 190 -0.98 6.88 -5.29
N ILE A 191 -1.29 8.07 -4.76
CA ILE A 191 -1.82 8.24 -3.40
C ILE A 191 -3.24 8.82 -3.47
N LEU A 192 -4.20 8.13 -2.83
CA LEU A 192 -5.60 8.53 -2.76
C LEU A 192 -6.03 8.82 -1.31
N GLY A 193 -6.89 9.83 -1.14
CA GLY A 193 -7.50 10.10 0.16
C GLY A 193 -8.62 9.10 0.46
N HIS A 194 -8.50 8.36 1.56
CA HIS A 194 -9.55 7.46 2.03
C HIS A 194 -9.36 7.13 3.52
N THR A 195 -10.45 6.83 4.24
CA THR A 195 -10.41 6.53 5.69
C THR A 195 -9.85 5.15 6.03
N LYS A 196 -10.02 4.18 5.11
CA LYS A 196 -9.44 2.83 5.20
C LYS A 196 -8.03 2.83 4.60
N LEU A 197 -7.11 2.08 5.22
CA LEU A 197 -5.80 1.76 4.65
C LEU A 197 -5.88 0.58 3.67
N GLN A 198 -5.36 0.79 2.47
CA GLN A 198 -5.16 -0.20 1.41
C GLN A 198 -3.87 0.14 0.66
N LEU A 199 -3.14 -0.88 0.24
CA LEU A 199 -1.97 -0.74 -0.63
C LEU A 199 -1.93 -1.90 -1.62
N LEU A 200 -1.70 -1.59 -2.89
CA LEU A 200 -1.57 -2.55 -3.96
C LEU A 200 -0.32 -2.24 -4.79
N THR A 201 0.48 -3.26 -5.05
CA THR A 201 1.49 -3.24 -6.10
C THR A 201 0.85 -3.72 -7.41
N VAL A 202 0.90 -2.88 -8.44
CA VAL A 202 0.29 -3.16 -9.74
C VAL A 202 1.39 -3.62 -10.70
N PRO A 203 1.21 -4.77 -11.38
CA PRO A 203 2.18 -5.25 -12.34
C PRO A 203 2.45 -4.24 -13.46
N THR A 204 3.72 -4.09 -13.83
CA THR A 204 4.14 -3.25 -14.96
C THR A 204 4.97 -4.07 -15.96
N PRO A 205 5.17 -3.60 -17.20
CA PRO A 205 6.00 -4.30 -18.18
C PRO A 205 7.40 -4.63 -17.63
N GLN A 206 7.99 -5.72 -18.13
CA GLN A 206 9.28 -6.23 -17.68
C GLN A 206 10.37 -5.15 -17.71
N GLY A 207 11.28 -5.21 -16.72
CA GLY A 207 12.39 -4.26 -16.60
C GLY A 207 12.00 -2.90 -16.01
N ARG A 208 10.74 -2.71 -15.60
CA ARG A 208 10.31 -1.53 -14.83
C ARG A 208 9.89 -1.91 -13.43
N TYR A 209 10.07 -0.97 -12.50
CA TYR A 209 9.52 -1.10 -11.17
C TYR A 209 7.98 -1.19 -11.25
N PRO A 210 7.34 -2.08 -10.48
CA PRO A 210 5.91 -2.02 -10.25
C PRO A 210 5.52 -0.66 -9.69
N LYS A 211 4.27 -0.28 -9.91
CA LYS A 211 3.73 0.93 -9.30
C LYS A 211 2.93 0.59 -8.05
N ILE A 212 2.99 1.49 -7.07
CA ILE A 212 2.28 1.37 -5.82
C ILE A 212 1.05 2.26 -5.87
N LEU A 213 -0.13 1.70 -5.58
CA LEU A 213 -1.31 2.47 -5.26
C LEU A 213 -1.58 2.35 -3.77
N THR A 214 -1.78 3.47 -3.09
CA THR A 214 -2.07 3.46 -1.65
C THR A 214 -3.10 4.50 -1.25
N THR A 215 -3.80 4.22 -0.16
CA THR A 215 -4.68 5.17 0.52
C THR A 215 -4.05 5.69 1.80
N THR A 216 -4.48 6.85 2.26
CA THR A 216 -3.84 7.54 3.38
C THR A 216 -4.31 7.16 4.79
N GLY A 217 -5.56 6.75 4.99
CA GLY A 217 -6.21 6.91 6.30
C GLY A 217 -6.71 8.35 6.51
N ALA A 218 -7.30 8.65 7.66
CA ALA A 218 -7.90 9.97 7.92
C ALA A 218 -7.46 10.61 9.24
N VAL A 219 -7.48 11.94 9.29
CA VAL A 219 -7.24 12.75 10.51
C VAL A 219 -8.53 13.05 11.28
N THR A 220 -9.68 12.89 10.64
CA THR A 220 -11.00 13.06 11.25
C THR A 220 -11.43 11.82 12.02
N VAL A 221 -12.26 11.98 13.05
CA VAL A 221 -12.83 10.85 13.80
C VAL A 221 -13.81 10.02 12.95
N LYS A 222 -14.25 8.87 13.47
CA LYS A 222 -15.26 8.04 12.81
C LYS A 222 -16.62 8.78 12.78
N ASN A 223 -17.27 8.83 11.62
CA ASN A 223 -18.61 9.42 11.45
C ASN A 223 -19.35 8.72 10.30
N TYR A 224 -20.08 7.65 10.62
CA TYR A 224 -20.73 6.78 9.63
C TYR A 224 -22.22 6.59 9.93
N THR A 225 -23.00 6.22 8.92
CA THR A 225 -24.40 5.80 9.12
C THR A 225 -24.50 4.47 9.86
N ASP A 226 -25.65 4.18 10.44
CA ASP A 226 -26.01 2.87 11.00
C ASP A 226 -26.23 1.74 9.95
N SER A 227 -26.26 2.08 8.65
CA SER A 227 -26.33 1.10 7.57
C SER A 227 -25.16 0.08 7.57
N LYS A 228 -25.37 -1.10 6.95
CA LYS A 228 -24.32 -2.11 6.76
C LYS A 228 -23.02 -1.53 6.19
N ALA A 229 -23.12 -0.69 5.16
CA ALA A 229 -21.96 -0.06 4.54
C ALA A 229 -21.28 0.95 5.49
N GLY A 230 -22.07 1.69 6.27
CA GLY A 230 -21.57 2.60 7.30
C GLY A 230 -20.82 1.86 8.40
N LYS A 231 -21.38 0.76 8.95
CA LYS A 231 -20.73 -0.06 9.98
C LYS A 231 -19.45 -0.73 9.51
N LEU A 232 -19.40 -1.20 8.27
CA LEU A 232 -18.15 -1.70 7.67
C LEU A 232 -17.11 -0.58 7.49
N GLY A 233 -17.55 0.61 7.06
CA GLY A 233 -16.68 1.80 6.97
C GLY A 233 -16.11 2.20 8.33
N GLU A 234 -16.95 2.21 9.36
CA GLU A 234 -16.59 2.51 10.75
C GLU A 234 -15.57 1.51 11.32
N PHE A 235 -15.77 0.22 11.06
CA PHE A 235 -14.87 -0.84 11.51
C PHE A 235 -13.46 -0.68 10.91
N HIS A 236 -13.37 -0.37 9.61
CA HIS A 236 -12.10 -0.21 8.91
C HIS A 236 -11.54 1.22 8.90
N HIS A 237 -12.19 2.17 9.56
CA HIS A 237 -11.69 3.54 9.67
C HIS A 237 -10.39 3.56 10.48
N CYS A 238 -9.34 4.10 9.87
CA CYS A 238 -8.02 4.24 10.48
C CYS A 238 -7.69 5.73 10.66
N LEU A 239 -7.35 6.10 11.89
CA LEU A 239 -6.61 7.33 12.13
C LEU A 239 -5.21 7.13 11.55
N GLY A 240 -4.92 7.77 10.42
CA GLY A 240 -3.72 7.44 9.66
C GLY A 240 -3.31 8.47 8.63
N ALA A 241 -2.09 8.28 8.12
CA ALA A 241 -1.52 9.06 7.04
C ALA A 241 -0.62 8.17 6.16
N CYS A 242 -0.19 8.69 5.02
CA CYS A 242 0.91 8.16 4.23
C CYS A 242 2.07 9.15 4.32
N ALA A 243 3.17 8.73 4.97
CA ALA A 243 4.43 9.44 4.95
C ALA A 243 5.17 9.12 3.65
N VAL A 244 5.77 10.11 3.02
CA VAL A 244 6.48 9.98 1.74
C VAL A 244 7.73 10.83 1.77
N ASP A 245 8.87 10.21 1.53
CA ASP A 245 10.12 10.91 1.26
C ASP A 245 10.48 10.81 -0.23
N ILE A 246 11.06 11.87 -0.80
CA ILE A 246 11.38 11.99 -2.22
C ILE A 246 12.86 12.28 -2.39
N ILE A 247 13.54 11.44 -3.17
CA ILE A 247 14.96 11.60 -3.54
C ILE A 247 15.08 11.49 -5.06
N GLY A 248 15.17 12.64 -5.74
CA GLY A 248 15.17 12.69 -7.19
C GLY A 248 13.93 12.01 -7.79
N SER A 249 14.13 10.89 -8.49
CA SER A 249 13.06 10.08 -9.07
C SER A 249 12.55 8.96 -8.14
N LYS A 250 13.25 8.65 -7.04
CA LYS A 250 12.85 7.66 -6.03
C LYS A 250 11.90 8.28 -5.02
N PHE A 251 11.09 7.44 -4.40
CA PHE A 251 10.28 7.81 -3.25
C PHE A 251 10.16 6.64 -2.28
N PHE A 252 10.09 6.95 -0.99
CA PHE A 252 9.88 5.96 0.07
C PHE A 252 8.59 6.29 0.78
N MET A 253 7.58 5.43 0.65
CA MET A 253 6.29 5.62 1.28
C MET A 253 6.06 4.65 2.42
N ARG A 254 5.47 5.15 3.50
CA ARG A 254 5.18 4.39 4.71
C ARG A 254 3.78 4.69 5.18
N GLN A 255 3.09 3.66 5.68
CA GLN A 255 1.76 3.81 6.26
C GLN A 255 1.92 4.22 7.72
N VAL A 256 1.28 5.33 8.08
CA VAL A 256 1.16 5.81 9.45
C VAL A 256 -0.20 5.38 9.98
N ASN A 257 -0.20 4.69 11.12
CA ASN A 257 -1.40 4.26 11.81
C ASN A 257 -1.31 4.71 13.27
N ALA A 258 -2.15 5.64 13.66
CA ALA A 258 -2.13 6.22 14.98
C ALA A 258 -2.79 5.31 16.03
N ASP A 259 -2.35 5.46 17.26
CA ASP A 259 -3.07 4.96 18.41
C ASP A 259 -4.28 5.81 18.76
N ARG A 260 -5.08 5.27 19.68
CA ARG A 260 -6.31 5.91 20.15
C ARG A 260 -6.06 7.28 20.78
N ASP A 261 -4.89 7.48 21.37
CA ASP A 261 -4.44 8.75 21.95
C ASP A 261 -3.95 9.75 20.88
N GLY A 262 -3.75 9.30 19.64
CA GLY A 262 -3.26 10.08 18.50
C GLY A 262 -1.74 10.05 18.31
N SER A 263 -0.99 9.29 19.11
CA SER A 263 0.44 9.05 18.87
C SER A 263 0.65 8.08 17.72
N PHE A 264 1.83 8.10 17.08
CA PHE A 264 2.22 7.10 16.09
C PHE A 264 3.73 6.96 16.02
N ILE A 265 4.20 5.82 15.50
CA ILE A 265 5.61 5.55 15.24
C ILE A 265 5.85 5.58 13.73
N ASP A 266 6.88 6.31 13.28
CA ASP A 266 7.46 6.21 11.94
C ASP A 266 8.97 6.07 12.10
N LEU A 267 9.50 4.94 11.65
CA LEU A 267 10.91 4.58 11.79
C LEU A 267 11.35 4.56 13.27
N GLU A 268 12.34 5.38 13.63
CA GLU A 268 12.99 5.41 14.95
C GLU A 268 12.29 6.36 15.94
N TYR A 269 11.20 7.02 15.53
CA TYR A 269 10.59 8.09 16.32
C TYR A 269 9.11 7.84 16.57
N GLU A 270 8.71 8.10 17.81
CA GLU A 270 7.32 8.20 18.24
C GLU A 270 6.90 9.67 18.29
N TYR A 271 5.88 10.01 17.51
CA TYR A 271 5.31 11.34 17.41
C TYR A 271 4.08 11.42 18.31
N ARG A 272 4.19 12.18 19.39
CA ARG A 272 3.09 12.43 20.35
C ARG A 272 2.50 13.82 20.14
N PRO A 273 1.32 14.12 20.71
CA PRO A 273 0.68 15.42 20.52
C PRO A 273 1.50 16.62 21.02
N ASN A 274 2.38 16.40 21.99
CA ASN A 274 3.13 17.46 22.65
C ASN A 274 4.62 17.44 22.29
N ASP A 275 5.18 16.30 21.85
CA ASP A 275 6.63 16.15 21.63
C ASP A 275 6.97 14.92 20.76
N VAL A 276 8.23 14.78 20.39
CA VAL A 276 8.79 13.64 19.64
C VAL A 276 9.81 12.90 20.49
N TYR A 277 9.74 11.58 20.52
CA TYR A 277 10.62 10.71 21.30
C TYR A 277 11.26 9.68 20.39
N HIS A 278 12.43 9.15 20.78
CA HIS A 278 12.89 7.89 20.21
C HIS A 278 11.87 6.79 20.56
N ALA A 279 11.49 6.02 19.56
CA ALA A 279 10.57 4.90 19.73
C ALA A 279 11.27 3.75 20.45
N GLU A 280 10.50 3.01 21.24
CA GLU A 280 10.93 1.70 21.74
C GLU A 280 11.26 0.75 20.56
N PRO A 281 12.15 -0.23 20.78
CA PRO A 281 12.44 -1.30 19.83
C PRO A 281 11.21 -1.84 19.10
N ALA A 282 11.31 -2.02 17.79
CA ALA A 282 10.24 -2.66 17.03
C ALA A 282 9.98 -4.08 17.58
N LEU A 283 8.72 -4.52 17.62
CA LEU A 283 8.42 -5.89 18.02
C LEU A 283 8.98 -6.89 17.02
N ALA A 284 8.83 -6.60 15.71
CA ALA A 284 9.41 -7.46 14.67
C ALA A 284 9.73 -6.71 13.37
N VAL A 285 10.74 -7.22 12.67
CA VAL A 285 10.88 -7.08 11.21
C VAL A 285 10.48 -8.40 10.58
N VAL A 286 9.40 -8.40 9.80
CA VAL A 286 9.00 -9.51 8.94
C VAL A 286 9.62 -9.30 7.57
N LEU A 287 10.56 -10.15 7.22
CA LEU A 287 11.32 -10.04 5.99
C LEU A 287 10.44 -10.39 4.78
N GLY A 288 10.75 -9.78 3.65
CA GLY A 288 10.27 -10.28 2.37
C GLY A 288 10.90 -11.63 2.10
N ASP A 289 10.21 -12.48 1.35
CA ASP A 289 10.64 -13.87 1.07
C ASP A 289 12.15 -13.90 0.79
N THR A 290 12.89 -14.60 1.65
CA THR A 290 14.31 -14.33 1.87
C THR A 290 15.15 -14.90 0.74
N HIS A 291 14.83 -16.12 0.31
CA HIS A 291 15.48 -16.86 -0.77
C HIS A 291 16.99 -16.71 -0.69
N ARG A 292 17.58 -17.16 0.42
CA ARG A 292 18.95 -16.75 0.79
C ARG A 292 19.94 -16.95 -0.36
N LYS A 293 19.84 -18.05 -1.12
CA LYS A 293 20.68 -18.33 -2.29
C LYS A 293 20.73 -17.17 -3.30
N PHE A 294 19.60 -16.53 -3.56
CA PHE A 294 19.44 -15.43 -4.53
C PHE A 294 19.08 -14.09 -3.89
N MET A 295 19.33 -13.90 -2.59
CA MET A 295 19.11 -12.62 -1.95
C MET A 295 19.92 -11.52 -2.66
N ASP A 296 19.26 -10.42 -3.03
CA ASP A 296 19.91 -9.27 -3.69
C ASP A 296 20.90 -8.63 -2.69
N PRO A 297 22.20 -8.50 -3.03
CA PRO A 297 23.18 -7.90 -2.14
C PRO A 297 22.80 -6.49 -1.68
N ARG A 298 22.07 -5.72 -2.49
CA ARG A 298 21.59 -4.38 -2.13
C ARG A 298 20.50 -4.44 -1.07
N VAL A 299 19.61 -5.45 -1.14
CA VAL A 299 18.59 -5.68 -0.11
C VAL A 299 19.26 -6.16 1.18
N GLN A 300 20.20 -7.11 1.08
CA GLN A 300 20.98 -7.54 2.24
C GLN A 300 21.69 -6.37 2.92
N HIS A 301 22.29 -5.47 2.14
CA HIS A 301 22.96 -4.28 2.65
C HIS A 301 21.97 -3.35 3.38
N ALA A 302 20.86 -2.99 2.72
CA ALA A 302 19.81 -2.14 3.28
C ALA A 302 19.22 -2.71 4.60
N THR A 303 19.16 -4.03 4.73
CA THR A 303 18.52 -4.68 5.88
C THR A 303 19.47 -4.90 7.04
N PHE A 304 20.66 -5.47 6.80
CA PHE A 304 21.52 -6.01 7.85
C PHE A 304 22.86 -5.27 8.05
N SER A 305 23.23 -4.34 7.17
CA SER A 305 24.47 -3.57 7.35
C SER A 305 24.29 -2.43 8.35
N ARG A 306 25.40 -1.77 8.69
CA ARG A 306 25.37 -0.57 9.54
C ARG A 306 24.50 0.52 8.89
N GLY A 307 23.62 1.15 9.66
CA GLY A 307 22.59 2.07 9.20
C GLY A 307 21.36 1.39 8.57
N GLY A 308 21.37 0.06 8.46
CA GLY A 308 20.30 -0.73 7.89
C GLY A 308 19.07 -0.83 8.78
N ILE A 309 18.00 -1.41 8.24
CA ILE A 309 16.69 -1.55 8.89
C ILE A 309 16.81 -2.22 10.27
N VAL A 310 17.58 -3.31 10.38
CA VAL A 310 17.69 -4.09 11.62
C VAL A 310 18.46 -3.32 12.71
N GLU A 311 19.49 -2.55 12.36
CA GLU A 311 20.21 -1.74 13.35
C GLU A 311 19.37 -0.56 13.81
N ARG A 312 18.77 0.19 12.87
CA ARG A 312 17.99 1.41 13.19
C ARG A 312 16.73 1.10 13.98
N LEU A 313 15.96 0.08 13.60
CA LEU A 313 14.69 -0.23 14.27
C LEU A 313 14.86 -1.17 15.47
N ASN A 314 16.04 -1.76 15.63
CA ASN A 314 16.42 -2.68 16.68
C ASN A 314 15.31 -3.69 17.06
N PRO A 315 14.81 -4.52 16.14
CA PRO A 315 13.65 -5.35 16.40
C PRO A 315 13.94 -6.45 17.43
N GLU A 316 12.94 -6.81 18.24
CA GLU A 316 13.03 -7.97 19.14
C GLU A 316 13.08 -9.29 18.35
N TYR A 317 12.22 -9.41 17.31
CA TYR A 317 12.14 -10.58 16.44
C TYR A 317 12.47 -10.27 14.99
N LEU A 318 13.23 -11.17 14.36
CA LEU A 318 13.30 -11.30 12.90
C LEU A 318 12.42 -12.46 12.44
N VAL A 319 11.50 -12.22 11.53
CA VAL A 319 10.59 -13.26 11.01
C VAL A 319 10.94 -13.54 9.55
N PHE A 320 11.31 -14.79 9.27
CA PHE A 320 11.79 -15.25 7.97
C PHE A 320 10.70 -16.06 7.26
N HIS A 321 10.37 -15.63 6.04
CA HIS A 321 9.59 -16.40 5.07
C HIS A 321 10.51 -16.87 3.95
N ASP A 322 10.25 -18.07 3.39
CA ASP A 322 11.06 -18.73 2.36
C ASP A 322 12.56 -18.49 2.63
N LEU A 323 13.06 -18.91 3.80
CA LEU A 323 14.47 -18.73 4.14
C LEU A 323 15.34 -19.48 3.14
N HIS A 324 15.04 -20.77 3.01
CA HIS A 324 15.65 -21.67 2.04
C HIS A 324 15.11 -21.34 0.65
N ASP A 325 15.99 -21.21 -0.34
CA ASP A 325 15.54 -21.15 -1.73
C ASP A 325 15.16 -22.54 -2.24
N GLY A 326 15.86 -23.58 -1.75
CA GLY A 326 15.74 -24.94 -2.24
C GLY A 326 16.09 -25.01 -3.73
N TYR A 327 17.04 -24.18 -4.18
CA TYR A 327 17.37 -24.10 -5.60
C TYR A 327 17.91 -25.44 -6.08
N ALA A 328 18.83 -26.04 -5.31
CA ALA A 328 19.46 -27.32 -5.62
C ALA A 328 18.41 -28.40 -5.95
N GLU A 329 17.40 -28.56 -5.09
CA GLU A 329 16.37 -29.61 -5.14
C GLU A 329 15.00 -29.16 -5.67
N ASN A 330 14.92 -27.94 -6.20
CA ASN A 330 13.68 -27.33 -6.63
C ASN A 330 12.87 -28.29 -7.56
N PRO A 331 11.66 -28.70 -7.14
CA PRO A 331 10.86 -29.67 -7.87
C PRO A 331 10.42 -29.18 -9.25
N HIS A 332 10.37 -27.86 -9.47
CA HIS A 332 10.03 -27.27 -10.75
C HIS A 332 11.14 -27.39 -11.79
N HIS A 333 12.39 -27.64 -11.38
CA HIS A 333 13.55 -27.77 -12.28
C HIS A 333 13.80 -29.22 -12.73
N ARG A 334 13.15 -30.21 -12.10
CA ARG A 334 13.46 -31.65 -12.30
C ARG A 334 13.36 -32.14 -13.74
N LYS A 335 12.49 -31.53 -14.56
CA LYS A 335 12.25 -31.93 -15.95
C LYS A 335 13.06 -31.13 -16.97
N ASP A 336 13.79 -30.11 -16.54
CA ASP A 336 14.58 -29.25 -17.43
C ASP A 336 16.07 -29.65 -17.38
N PRO A 337 16.60 -30.31 -18.43
CA PRO A 337 17.99 -30.75 -18.46
C PRO A 337 18.98 -29.57 -18.52
N PHE A 338 18.57 -28.40 -19.04
CA PHE A 338 19.46 -27.24 -19.16
C PHE A 338 19.66 -26.56 -17.80
N ILE A 339 18.61 -26.48 -16.98
CA ILE A 339 18.75 -26.00 -15.60
C ILE A 339 19.65 -26.95 -14.80
N LYS A 340 19.51 -28.27 -14.96
CA LYS A 340 20.41 -29.25 -14.31
C LYS A 340 21.86 -29.06 -14.73
N LEU A 341 22.11 -28.90 -16.04
CA LEU A 341 23.45 -28.65 -16.56
C LEU A 341 24.03 -27.35 -15.99
N ALA A 342 23.25 -26.27 -15.97
CA ALA A 342 23.68 -24.98 -15.41
C ALA A 342 24.03 -25.09 -13.93
N LYS A 343 23.21 -25.79 -13.13
CA LYS A 343 23.48 -26.06 -11.71
C LYS A 343 24.79 -26.82 -11.50
N ALA A 344 25.03 -27.85 -12.32
CA ALA A 344 26.25 -28.66 -12.25
C ALA A 344 27.48 -27.82 -12.60
N GLN A 345 27.43 -27.06 -13.70
CA GLN A 345 28.51 -26.16 -14.12
C GLN A 345 28.81 -25.06 -13.09
N ALA A 346 27.79 -24.54 -12.42
CA ALA A 346 27.94 -23.55 -11.36
C ALA A 346 28.28 -24.17 -9.98
N SER A 347 28.36 -25.50 -9.87
CA SER A 347 28.59 -26.23 -8.60
C SER A 347 27.60 -25.84 -7.50
N ILE A 348 26.32 -25.65 -7.86
CA ILE A 348 25.23 -25.29 -6.94
C ILE A 348 24.17 -26.39 -6.82
N ALA A 349 24.50 -27.62 -7.20
CA ALA A 349 23.62 -28.79 -7.10
C ALA A 349 23.65 -29.49 -5.72
N GLY A 350 24.56 -29.07 -4.83
CA GLY A 350 24.70 -29.66 -3.49
C GLY A 350 23.66 -29.14 -2.51
N ILE A 351 22.72 -29.99 -2.12
CA ILE A 351 21.60 -29.65 -1.23
C ILE A 351 22.09 -29.39 0.18
N GLU A 352 22.95 -30.28 0.71
CA GLU A 352 23.57 -30.12 2.03
C GLU A 352 24.29 -28.78 2.14
N LYS A 353 25.05 -28.43 1.10
CA LYS A 353 25.79 -27.18 1.05
C LYS A 353 24.85 -25.97 1.13
N GLU A 354 23.74 -25.98 0.40
CA GLU A 354 22.75 -24.89 0.45
C GLU A 354 22.15 -24.74 1.85
N VAL A 355 21.73 -25.85 2.48
CA VAL A 355 21.18 -25.85 3.85
C VAL A 355 22.21 -25.36 4.87
N VAL A 356 23.47 -25.80 4.78
CA VAL A 356 24.56 -25.37 5.67
C VAL A 356 24.86 -23.87 5.49
N ASP A 357 24.93 -23.39 4.26
CA ASP A 357 25.16 -21.98 3.95
C ASP A 357 24.02 -21.09 4.48
N ASP A 358 22.78 -21.57 4.38
CA ASP A 358 21.59 -20.86 4.87
C ASP A 358 21.60 -20.74 6.40
N VAL A 359 21.88 -21.83 7.14
CA VAL A 359 21.95 -21.78 8.61
C VAL A 359 23.15 -20.95 9.08
N ALA A 360 24.30 -21.07 8.41
CA ALA A 360 25.47 -20.25 8.74
C ALA A 360 25.19 -18.75 8.54
N TRP A 361 24.52 -18.39 7.45
CA TRP A 361 24.09 -17.01 7.23
C TRP A 361 23.05 -16.55 8.25
N LEU A 362 22.05 -17.38 8.54
CA LEU A 362 20.99 -17.08 9.51
C LEU A 362 21.59 -16.72 10.87
N ARG A 363 22.54 -17.50 11.38
CA ARG A 363 23.24 -17.23 12.65
C ARG A 363 23.86 -15.83 12.67
N LYS A 364 24.51 -15.42 11.57
CA LYS A 364 25.12 -14.09 11.45
C LYS A 364 24.06 -12.99 11.35
N ALA A 365 23.00 -13.20 10.58
CA ALA A 365 21.93 -12.23 10.38
C ALA A 365 21.13 -11.97 11.66
N VAL A 366 20.91 -13.01 12.47
CA VAL A 366 20.17 -12.95 13.73
C VAL A 366 21.01 -12.32 14.84
N GLY A 367 22.28 -12.70 14.97
CA GLY A 367 23.12 -12.27 16.08
C GLY A 367 22.49 -12.66 17.43
N ASP A 368 22.39 -11.71 18.35
CA ASP A 368 21.80 -11.92 19.68
C ASP A 368 20.27 -11.77 19.73
N ARG A 369 19.62 -11.52 18.59
CA ARG A 369 18.17 -11.32 18.49
C ARG A 369 17.42 -12.63 18.48
N LYS A 370 16.09 -12.55 18.64
CA LYS A 370 15.21 -13.69 18.43
C LYS A 370 14.84 -13.79 16.96
N ALA A 371 14.70 -15.01 16.47
CA ALA A 371 14.29 -15.26 15.11
C ALA A 371 13.25 -16.36 15.01
N VAL A 372 12.35 -16.20 14.06
CA VAL A 372 11.30 -17.16 13.76
C VAL A 372 11.35 -17.50 12.28
N ILE A 373 11.42 -18.79 11.96
CA ILE A 373 11.30 -19.29 10.60
C ILE A 373 9.87 -19.78 10.41
N VAL A 374 9.19 -19.20 9.43
CA VAL A 374 7.81 -19.52 9.07
C VAL A 374 7.82 -20.63 8.01
N PRO A 375 7.08 -21.74 8.22
CA PRO A 375 6.96 -22.82 7.24
C PRO A 375 6.43 -22.33 5.90
N SER A 376 7.30 -22.38 4.90
CA SER A 376 7.03 -21.83 3.58
C SER A 376 7.08 -22.91 2.50
N ASN A 377 6.65 -22.60 1.28
CA ASN A 377 6.61 -23.61 0.22
C ASN A 377 8.00 -24.03 -0.27
N HIS A 378 9.00 -23.14 -0.19
CA HIS A 378 10.39 -23.50 -0.54
C HIS A 378 11.03 -24.41 0.50
N ASP A 379 10.79 -24.19 1.80
CA ASP A 379 11.29 -25.08 2.86
C ASP A 379 10.82 -26.54 2.66
N ASN A 380 9.59 -26.70 2.14
CA ASN A 380 9.00 -28.01 1.83
C ASN A 380 9.61 -28.70 0.60
N PHE A 381 10.48 -28.04 -0.18
CA PHE A 381 11.17 -28.67 -1.32
C PHE A 381 12.11 -29.77 -0.86
N LEU A 382 12.82 -29.57 0.26
CA LEU A 382 13.67 -30.60 0.85
C LEU A 382 12.85 -31.84 1.23
N ARG A 383 11.68 -31.67 1.85
CA ARG A 383 10.77 -32.79 2.16
C ARG A 383 10.33 -33.53 0.90
N ARG A 384 9.95 -32.80 -0.14
CA ARG A 384 9.56 -33.39 -1.44
C ARG A 384 10.73 -34.08 -2.14
N TYR A 385 11.95 -33.59 -1.96
CA TYR A 385 13.14 -34.25 -2.49
C TYR A 385 13.33 -35.62 -1.84
N ILE A 386 13.25 -35.71 -0.51
CA ILE A 386 13.39 -36.98 0.22
C ILE A 386 12.24 -37.97 -0.10
N VAL A 387 11.03 -37.49 -0.35
CA VAL A 387 9.88 -38.37 -0.64
C VAL A 387 9.84 -38.82 -2.09
N ASP A 388 10.15 -37.94 -3.04
CA ASP A 388 9.88 -38.19 -4.46
C ASP A 388 11.10 -38.69 -5.26
N THR A 389 12.30 -38.72 -4.66
CA THR A 389 13.56 -38.94 -5.39
C THR A 389 14.21 -40.26 -4.99
N ASP A 390 14.77 -40.97 -5.96
CA ASP A 390 15.67 -42.09 -5.69
C ASP A 390 17.10 -41.56 -5.56
N TRP A 391 17.70 -41.66 -4.37
CA TRP A 391 19.06 -41.20 -4.11
C TRP A 391 20.11 -41.87 -4.99
N ARG A 392 19.82 -43.06 -5.55
CA ARG A 392 20.73 -43.75 -6.48
C ARG A 392 20.89 -43.01 -7.80
N GLU A 393 19.92 -42.17 -8.15
CA GLU A 393 19.95 -41.30 -9.32
C GLU A 393 20.61 -39.93 -9.03
N ASP A 394 20.85 -39.60 -7.76
CA ASP A 394 21.56 -38.39 -7.31
C ASP A 394 22.62 -38.73 -6.25
N VAL A 395 23.62 -39.51 -6.68
CA VAL A 395 24.70 -40.01 -5.82
C VAL A 395 25.50 -38.90 -5.12
N ASN A 396 25.52 -37.69 -5.69
CA ASN A 396 26.22 -36.54 -5.11
C ASN A 396 25.56 -36.03 -3.82
N ASN A 397 24.25 -36.23 -3.67
CA ASN A 397 23.47 -35.85 -2.48
C ASN A 397 23.08 -37.08 -1.63
N ALA A 398 23.60 -38.27 -1.93
CA ALA A 398 23.16 -39.53 -1.33
C ALA A 398 23.37 -39.59 0.19
N GLU A 399 24.52 -39.15 0.70
CA GLU A 399 24.80 -39.17 2.14
C GLU A 399 23.84 -38.28 2.91
N PHE A 400 23.70 -37.03 2.48
CA PHE A 400 22.74 -36.07 3.04
C PHE A 400 21.29 -36.58 2.94
N TYR A 401 20.91 -37.16 1.80
CA TYR A 401 19.61 -37.80 1.61
C TYR A 401 19.39 -38.89 2.66
N LEU A 402 20.34 -39.83 2.81
CA LEU A 402 20.19 -41.00 3.67
C LEU A 402 20.16 -40.60 5.15
N ASP A 403 20.97 -39.64 5.59
CA ASP A 403 20.92 -39.10 6.97
C ASP A 403 19.57 -38.42 7.26
N THR A 404 19.09 -37.60 6.31
CA THR A 404 17.80 -36.92 6.42
C THR A 404 16.65 -37.93 6.45
N ALA A 405 16.64 -38.90 5.54
CA ALA A 405 15.62 -39.93 5.45
C ALA A 405 15.61 -40.83 6.68
N LEU A 406 16.77 -41.25 7.19
CA LEU A 406 16.87 -42.04 8.41
C LEU A 406 16.31 -41.29 9.61
N THR A 407 16.60 -40.00 9.71
CA THR A 407 16.03 -39.13 10.76
C THR A 407 14.51 -39.03 10.62
N MET A 408 14.00 -38.82 9.42
CA MET A 408 12.55 -38.79 9.16
C MET A 408 11.90 -40.12 9.56
N VAL A 409 12.46 -41.27 9.17
CA VAL A 409 11.98 -42.61 9.55
C VAL A 409 11.94 -42.76 11.07
N ARG A 410 13.03 -42.43 11.77
CA ARG A 410 13.12 -42.53 13.24
C ARG A 410 12.15 -41.62 13.98
N SER A 411 11.85 -40.44 13.40
CA SER A 411 10.88 -39.51 13.98
C SER A 411 9.42 -39.86 13.69
N THR A 412 9.19 -40.74 12.70
CA THR A 412 7.83 -41.00 12.21
C THR A 412 7.07 -41.88 13.17
N HIS A 413 5.89 -41.42 13.59
CA HIS A 413 5.01 -42.16 14.47
C HIS A 413 3.55 -41.76 14.26
N MET A 414 2.62 -42.56 14.76
CA MET A 414 1.21 -42.23 14.78
C MET A 414 0.89 -41.37 16.01
N SER A 415 0.28 -40.22 15.79
CA SER A 415 -0.34 -39.39 16.82
C SER A 415 -1.87 -39.47 16.71
N LEU A 416 -2.56 -38.77 17.61
CA LEU A 416 -4.01 -38.60 17.52
C LEU A 416 -4.45 -37.87 16.23
N ALA A 417 -3.57 -37.10 15.61
CA ALA A 417 -3.83 -36.34 14.39
C ALA A 417 -3.41 -37.07 13.10
N GLY A 418 -2.89 -38.30 13.20
CA GLY A 418 -2.43 -39.09 12.07
C GLY A 418 -0.92 -39.33 12.11
N SER A 419 -0.29 -39.49 10.94
CA SER A 419 1.15 -39.68 10.87
C SER A 419 1.88 -38.35 11.09
N GLU A 420 2.79 -38.32 12.05
CA GLU A 420 3.67 -37.19 12.27
C GLU A 420 5.10 -37.58 11.92
N THR A 421 5.81 -36.69 11.23
CA THR A 421 7.21 -36.83 10.83
C THR A 421 7.86 -35.47 10.99
N VAL A 422 9.13 -35.44 11.42
CA VAL A 422 9.88 -34.18 11.51
C VAL A 422 10.00 -33.50 10.14
N ASP A 423 9.90 -32.17 10.13
CA ASP A 423 10.24 -31.38 8.95
C ASP A 423 11.76 -31.40 8.74
N PRO A 424 12.27 -31.82 7.56
CA PRO A 424 13.69 -32.02 7.37
C PRO A 424 14.49 -30.72 7.41
N PHE A 425 13.94 -29.60 6.90
CA PHE A 425 14.64 -28.32 6.97
C PHE A 425 14.77 -27.84 8.42
N THR A 426 13.68 -27.93 9.18
CA THR A 426 13.66 -27.68 10.62
C THR A 426 14.68 -28.53 11.37
N HIS A 427 14.76 -29.84 11.06
CA HIS A 427 15.76 -30.72 11.68
C HIS A 427 17.19 -30.19 11.46
N TRP A 428 17.54 -29.81 10.24
CA TRP A 428 18.86 -29.31 9.93
C TRP A 428 19.14 -27.94 10.55
N VAL A 429 18.17 -27.04 10.60
CA VAL A 429 18.30 -25.76 11.33
C VAL A 429 18.62 -26.02 12.80
N GLU A 430 17.85 -26.89 13.47
CA GLU A 430 18.08 -27.22 14.89
C GLU A 430 19.44 -27.88 15.12
N LYS A 431 19.87 -28.77 14.23
CA LYS A 431 21.18 -29.45 14.29
C LYS A 431 22.36 -28.49 14.08
N LEU A 432 22.22 -27.48 13.20
CA LEU A 432 23.32 -26.63 12.75
C LEU A 432 23.38 -25.24 13.40
N LYS A 433 22.27 -24.72 13.96
CA LYS A 433 22.21 -23.35 14.50
C LYS A 433 23.12 -23.13 15.71
N GLY A 434 23.39 -24.19 16.47
CA GLY A 434 24.14 -24.16 17.73
C GLY A 434 23.35 -23.56 18.90
N PRO A 435 23.77 -23.82 20.16
CA PRO A 435 22.99 -23.51 21.35
C PRO A 435 22.83 -22.01 21.64
N SER A 436 23.73 -21.16 21.12
CA SER A 436 23.66 -19.71 21.31
C SER A 436 22.73 -18.99 20.33
N CYS A 437 22.26 -19.67 19.27
CA CYS A 437 21.42 -19.04 18.25
C CYS A 437 19.93 -19.14 18.62
N ASN A 438 19.29 -17.99 18.88
CA ASN A 438 17.89 -17.92 19.32
C ASN A 438 16.91 -17.93 18.13
N VAL A 439 16.92 -19.04 17.38
CA VAL A 439 16.02 -19.29 16.25
C VAL A 439 14.97 -20.32 16.66
N ARG A 440 13.71 -20.10 16.29
CA ARG A 440 12.62 -21.07 16.39
C ARG A 440 12.02 -21.33 15.00
N CYS A 441 11.98 -22.58 14.57
CA CYS A 441 11.20 -23.00 13.41
C CYS A 441 9.76 -23.30 13.86
N LEU A 442 8.77 -22.64 13.27
CA LEU A 442 7.37 -22.95 13.58
C LEU A 442 6.93 -24.23 12.86
N ARG A 443 5.85 -24.84 13.33
CA ARG A 443 5.11 -25.87 12.56
C ARG A 443 4.03 -25.20 11.71
N ARG A 444 3.55 -25.90 10.67
CA ARG A 444 2.65 -25.35 9.63
C ARG A 444 1.37 -24.70 10.17
N ASP A 445 0.84 -25.20 11.28
CA ASP A 445 -0.39 -24.72 11.93
C ASP A 445 -0.12 -24.15 13.34
N GLU A 446 1.13 -23.85 13.65
CA GLU A 446 1.51 -23.24 14.92
C GLU A 446 1.31 -21.73 14.85
N SER A 447 0.51 -21.19 15.76
CA SER A 447 0.28 -19.74 15.84
C SER A 447 1.49 -19.03 16.46
N PHE A 448 1.86 -17.88 15.89
CA PHE A 448 2.86 -16.98 16.47
C PHE A 448 2.33 -15.55 16.46
N MET A 449 1.73 -15.17 17.59
CA MET A 449 1.10 -13.87 17.77
C MET A 449 2.06 -12.86 18.42
N LEU A 450 2.25 -11.71 17.77
CA LEU A 450 3.01 -10.59 18.32
C LEU A 450 2.25 -9.28 18.09
N GLY A 451 2.05 -8.46 19.13
CA GLY A 451 1.30 -7.21 19.00
C GLY A 451 -0.15 -7.38 18.50
N GLN A 452 -0.79 -8.52 18.78
CA GLN A 452 -2.11 -8.93 18.24
C GLN A 452 -2.12 -9.15 16.72
N ILE A 453 -1.00 -9.61 16.17
CA ILE A 453 -0.81 -9.88 14.75
C ILE A 453 -0.29 -11.31 14.60
N GLU A 454 -0.94 -12.08 13.75
CA GLU A 454 -0.49 -13.43 13.38
C GLU A 454 0.65 -13.33 12.37
N LEU A 455 1.78 -13.96 12.71
CA LEU A 455 3.02 -13.94 11.95
C LEU A 455 3.48 -15.34 11.52
N SER A 456 2.69 -16.39 11.76
CA SER A 456 3.06 -17.77 11.40
C SER A 456 2.64 -18.23 10.01
N MET A 457 1.95 -17.39 9.24
CA MET A 457 1.42 -17.79 7.93
C MET A 457 2.33 -17.31 6.81
N HIS A 458 2.89 -18.23 6.02
CA HIS A 458 3.62 -17.86 4.80
C HIS A 458 2.69 -17.27 3.73
N GLY A 459 1.48 -17.81 3.58
CA GLY A 459 0.48 -17.31 2.63
C GLY A 459 0.37 -18.11 1.34
N ASP A 460 1.08 -19.23 1.22
CA ASP A 460 0.85 -20.26 0.19
C ASP A 460 -0.46 -21.03 0.45
N GLN A 461 -0.80 -21.24 1.73
CA GLN A 461 -2.08 -21.78 2.17
C GLN A 461 -2.99 -20.71 2.78
N GLY A 462 -4.29 -20.90 2.56
CA GLY A 462 -5.37 -20.08 3.08
C GLY A 462 -6.39 -20.92 3.84
N PRO A 463 -7.52 -20.31 4.21
CA PRO A 463 -8.55 -20.99 5.01
C PRO A 463 -9.01 -22.30 4.37
N ASN A 464 -9.09 -23.35 5.18
CA ASN A 464 -9.52 -24.70 4.77
C ASN A 464 -8.66 -25.33 3.66
N GLY A 465 -7.35 -25.01 3.61
CA GLY A 465 -6.43 -25.58 2.64
C GLY A 465 -6.52 -24.98 1.22
N ALA A 466 -7.32 -23.94 1.00
CA ALA A 466 -7.33 -23.20 -0.26
C ALA A 466 -5.98 -22.50 -0.51
N ARG A 467 -5.74 -22.02 -1.73
CA ARG A 467 -4.57 -21.16 -2.00
C ARG A 467 -4.66 -19.88 -1.17
N GLY A 468 -3.57 -19.54 -0.48
CA GLY A 468 -3.50 -18.33 0.34
C GLY A 468 -3.46 -17.05 -0.50
N SER A 469 -4.02 -15.97 0.04
CA SER A 469 -3.94 -14.62 -0.53
C SER A 469 -4.26 -13.57 0.52
N ARG A 470 -3.82 -12.31 0.33
CA ARG A 470 -4.30 -11.19 1.17
C ARG A 470 -5.82 -11.11 1.26
N ASN A 471 -6.52 -11.41 0.17
CA ASN A 471 -7.97 -11.22 0.10
C ASN A 471 -8.75 -12.21 0.98
N ASN A 472 -8.31 -13.46 1.11
CA ASN A 472 -8.94 -14.43 2.01
C ASN A 472 -8.38 -14.31 3.44
N LEU A 473 -7.07 -14.06 3.61
CA LEU A 473 -6.43 -13.96 4.92
C LEU A 473 -6.74 -12.66 5.68
N ARG A 474 -7.32 -11.63 5.03
CA ARG A 474 -7.79 -10.42 5.74
C ARG A 474 -8.99 -10.65 6.66
N ARG A 475 -9.68 -11.80 6.55
CA ARG A 475 -10.97 -12.09 7.21
C ARG A 475 -10.92 -13.25 8.21
N ILE A 476 -9.74 -13.61 8.69
CA ILE A 476 -9.55 -14.74 9.63
C ILE A 476 -9.75 -14.35 11.10
N GLY A 477 -10.36 -13.19 11.38
CA GLY A 477 -10.62 -12.71 12.74
C GLY A 477 -9.43 -12.04 13.44
N VAL A 478 -8.21 -12.22 12.94
CA VAL A 478 -7.00 -11.53 13.42
C VAL A 478 -6.33 -10.76 12.30
N LYS A 479 -5.48 -9.79 12.69
CA LYS A 479 -4.59 -9.14 11.73
C LYS A 479 -3.43 -10.08 11.42
N SER A 480 -2.88 -10.02 10.20
CA SER A 480 -1.81 -10.92 9.78
C SER A 480 -0.74 -10.21 8.94
N ILE A 481 0.47 -10.76 8.97
CA ILE A 481 1.52 -10.49 7.99
C ILE A 481 1.89 -11.81 7.32
N ILE A 482 1.98 -11.81 5.99
CA ILE A 482 2.31 -12.98 5.16
C ILE A 482 3.39 -12.62 4.12
N GLY A 483 3.98 -13.63 3.47
CA GLY A 483 4.91 -13.50 2.34
C GLY A 483 4.32 -14.06 1.03
N HIS A 484 5.02 -15.03 0.45
CA HIS A 484 4.63 -15.90 -0.67
C HIS A 484 4.54 -15.26 -2.06
N SER A 485 3.74 -14.20 -2.25
CA SER A 485 3.51 -13.68 -3.62
C SER A 485 4.50 -12.61 -4.07
N HIS A 486 5.50 -12.29 -3.23
CA HIS A 486 6.56 -11.28 -3.48
C HIS A 486 6.08 -9.86 -3.83
N SER A 487 4.77 -9.63 -3.80
CA SER A 487 4.09 -8.42 -4.28
C SER A 487 3.48 -7.73 -3.06
N PRO A 488 4.18 -6.76 -2.45
CA PRO A 488 3.75 -6.20 -1.18
C PRO A 488 2.40 -5.50 -1.29
N GLY A 489 1.63 -5.54 -0.20
CA GLY A 489 0.27 -5.01 -0.21
C GLY A 489 -0.39 -5.01 1.16
N ILE A 490 -1.42 -4.17 1.30
CA ILE A 490 -2.26 -4.07 2.50
C ILE A 490 -3.71 -4.18 2.07
N GLU A 491 -4.41 -5.18 2.60
CA GLU A 491 -5.84 -5.35 2.42
C GLU A 491 -6.47 -5.59 3.79
N GLU A 492 -7.03 -4.53 4.38
CA GLU A 492 -7.70 -4.57 5.69
C GLU A 492 -6.82 -5.20 6.78
N GLY A 493 -7.18 -6.40 7.26
CA GLY A 493 -6.47 -7.10 8.32
C GLY A 493 -5.12 -7.71 7.90
N CYS A 494 -4.89 -7.92 6.60
CA CYS A 494 -3.73 -8.65 6.09
C CYS A 494 -2.73 -7.72 5.39
N THR A 495 -1.47 -7.82 5.78
CA THR A 495 -0.32 -7.19 5.13
C THR A 495 0.54 -8.27 4.50
N GLN A 496 1.06 -8.02 3.29
CA GLN A 496 1.97 -8.94 2.62
C GLN A 496 3.29 -8.25 2.35
N THR A 497 4.38 -8.94 2.65
CA THR A 497 5.75 -8.50 2.36
C THR A 497 6.09 -8.66 0.87
N GLY A 498 7.27 -8.18 0.49
CA GLY A 498 7.82 -8.38 -0.84
C GLY A 498 8.73 -9.59 -0.90
N THR A 499 9.81 -9.47 -1.68
CA THR A 499 10.91 -10.45 -1.72
C THR A 499 12.23 -9.78 -1.36
N SER A 500 13.22 -10.56 -0.96
CA SER A 500 14.60 -10.10 -0.77
C SER A 500 15.51 -10.38 -1.98
N THR A 501 14.94 -10.90 -3.07
CA THR A 501 15.64 -11.29 -4.30
C THR A 501 15.75 -10.15 -5.32
N PRO A 502 16.57 -10.31 -6.39
CA PRO A 502 16.40 -9.53 -7.61
C PRO A 502 14.97 -9.62 -8.13
N LEU A 503 14.41 -8.50 -8.59
CA LEU A 503 13.03 -8.46 -9.11
C LEU A 503 12.84 -9.23 -10.42
N LYS A 504 13.92 -9.72 -11.02
CA LYS A 504 13.97 -10.53 -12.23
C LYS A 504 14.78 -11.80 -11.97
N LEU A 505 14.09 -12.90 -11.69
CA LEU A 505 14.66 -14.25 -11.62
C LEU A 505 14.19 -15.08 -12.83
N GLU A 506 14.86 -16.20 -13.09
CA GLU A 506 14.59 -17.04 -14.27
C GLU A 506 13.15 -17.56 -14.33
N TYR A 507 12.52 -17.80 -13.17
CA TYR A 507 11.18 -18.35 -13.06
C TYR A 507 10.07 -17.29 -13.05
N ASN A 508 10.42 -15.99 -13.12
CA ASN A 508 9.41 -14.94 -13.28
C ASN A 508 9.25 -14.55 -14.75
N SER A 509 8.01 -14.44 -15.23
CA SER A 509 7.69 -14.16 -16.64
C SER A 509 6.50 -13.21 -16.75
N GLY A 510 6.40 -12.49 -17.86
CA GLY A 510 5.42 -11.43 -18.06
C GLY A 510 5.63 -10.18 -17.19
N PRO A 511 4.64 -9.27 -17.16
CA PRO A 511 4.57 -8.14 -16.24
C PRO A 511 4.66 -8.60 -14.77
N SER A 512 5.36 -7.85 -13.93
CA SER A 512 5.59 -8.23 -12.53
C SER A 512 5.14 -7.14 -11.56
N SER A 513 4.57 -7.56 -10.42
CA SER A 513 4.28 -6.73 -9.24
C SER A 513 5.28 -6.92 -8.11
N TRP A 514 6.36 -7.68 -8.34
CA TRP A 514 7.34 -7.98 -7.30
C TRP A 514 8.12 -6.74 -6.90
N MET A 515 8.25 -6.52 -5.60
CA MET A 515 9.07 -5.44 -5.06
C MET A 515 9.85 -5.92 -3.85
N ASN A 516 10.99 -5.28 -3.59
CA ASN A 516 11.72 -5.50 -2.36
C ASN A 516 11.02 -4.73 -1.25
N ALA A 517 10.47 -5.46 -0.28
CA ALA A 517 9.78 -4.85 0.85
C ALA A 517 9.75 -5.78 2.07
N HIS A 518 9.90 -5.17 3.24
CA HIS A 518 9.71 -5.80 4.54
C HIS A 518 8.49 -5.19 5.22
N ALA A 519 7.90 -5.91 6.18
CA ALA A 519 6.86 -5.36 7.04
C ALA A 519 7.41 -5.20 8.46
N ILE A 520 7.10 -4.07 9.09
CA ILE A 520 7.49 -3.78 10.47
C ILE A 520 6.28 -3.92 11.36
N VAL A 521 6.48 -4.49 12.54
CA VAL A 521 5.57 -4.37 13.68
C VAL A 521 6.25 -3.44 14.69
N TYR A 522 5.79 -2.20 14.76
CA TYR A 522 6.31 -1.22 15.72
C TYR A 522 5.93 -1.60 17.16
N ALA A 523 6.60 -1.00 18.15
CA ALA A 523 6.38 -1.23 19.58
C ALA A 523 4.90 -1.12 20.01
N ASN A 524 4.14 -0.23 19.36
CA ASN A 524 2.72 -0.03 19.63
C ASN A 524 1.78 -1.00 18.88
N GLY A 525 2.31 -2.06 18.26
CA GLY A 525 1.53 -3.08 17.55
C GLY A 525 0.94 -2.60 16.22
N LYS A 526 1.42 -1.47 15.68
CA LYS A 526 1.04 -0.99 14.34
C LYS A 526 1.99 -1.54 13.30
N ARG A 527 1.50 -1.64 12.06
CA ARG A 527 2.25 -2.18 10.93
C ARG A 527 2.54 -1.11 9.90
N SER A 528 3.70 -1.24 9.24
CA SER A 528 4.05 -0.48 8.05
C SER A 528 4.87 -1.34 7.10
N LEU A 529 4.76 -1.08 5.79
CA LEU A 529 5.67 -1.66 4.80
C LEU A 529 6.85 -0.72 4.57
N LEU A 530 8.06 -1.26 4.58
CA LEU A 530 9.28 -0.57 4.17
C LEU A 530 9.71 -1.11 2.81
N PHE A 531 9.74 -0.23 1.81
CA PHE A 531 10.17 -0.55 0.47
C PHE A 531 11.67 -0.28 0.32
N ILE A 532 12.37 -1.20 -0.33
CA ILE A 532 13.79 -1.07 -0.65
C ILE A 532 13.89 -0.80 -2.16
N ILE A 533 14.43 0.35 -2.54
CA ILE A 533 14.54 0.80 -3.93
C ILE A 533 16.02 1.06 -4.22
N ASP A 534 16.60 0.24 -5.08
CA ASP A 534 18.02 0.27 -5.43
C ASP A 534 18.97 0.24 -4.21
N GLY A 535 18.61 -0.48 -3.15
CA GLY A 535 19.41 -0.61 -1.92
C GLY A 535 19.21 0.48 -0.87
N GLU A 536 18.33 1.45 -1.13
CA GLU A 536 17.92 2.48 -0.17
C GLU A 536 16.50 2.17 0.33
N TRP A 537 16.15 2.60 1.54
CA TRP A 537 14.83 2.30 2.14
C TRP A 537 14.17 3.48 2.87
N CYS A 538 14.93 4.56 3.08
CA CYS A 538 14.47 5.78 3.70
C CYS A 538 15.29 6.97 3.19
N PHE A 539 14.86 8.17 3.54
CA PHE A 539 15.61 9.39 3.29
C PHE A 539 16.51 9.70 4.48
N GLU A 540 17.82 9.78 4.23
CA GLU A 540 18.81 10.25 5.21
C GLU A 540 18.85 11.78 5.29
#